data_AF-A0A1A8N2Z6-F1
#
_entry.id   AF-A0A1A8N2Z6-F1
#
_cell.length_a   1.000
_cell.length_b   1.000
_cell.length_c   1.000
_cell.angle_alpha   90.00
_cell.angle_beta   90.00
_cell.angle_gamma   90.00
#
_symmetry.space_group_name_H-M   'P 1'
#
loop_
_entity.id
_entity.type
_entity.pdbx_description
1 polymer ?
#
loop_
_entity_poly.entity_id
_entity_poly.type
_entity_poly.pdbx_seq_one_letter_code
_entity_poly.pdbx_strand_id
1 'polypeptide(L)'
;EKDGDQKLSVKNPLLDFSILRECSFIFYSLFGLFATLGFFAPQLYIIRLSMSRGVKREQATYMLPTMAVAEILGRFSIGWVLTRKPFRRRKLLVLLACVVIMTMDLVGFTLVAEFWGLAVCCGVYGFFMGTLACTHIPMLAEDDVVG
;
A
#
# COMPACT_ATOMS: atom_id res chain seq x y z
N GLU A 1 -62.03 4.87 -6.02
CA GLU A 1 -61.35 4.47 -7.26
C GLU A 1 -60.39 5.59 -7.64
N LYS A 2 -59.06 5.50 -7.63
CA LYS A 2 -58.11 4.38 -7.51
C LYS A 2 -56.94 4.82 -6.62
N ASP A 3 -56.66 3.96 -5.64
CA ASP A 3 -55.34 3.77 -5.05
C ASP A 3 -54.38 3.27 -6.14
N GLY A 4 -53.14 3.76 -6.13
CA GLY A 4 -52.19 3.54 -7.23
C GLY A 4 -50.76 3.85 -6.82
N ASP A 5 -50.30 3.19 -5.77
CA ASP A 5 -48.90 3.03 -5.41
C ASP A 5 -48.10 2.46 -6.60
N GLN A 6 -47.16 3.24 -7.14
CA GLN A 6 -46.11 2.66 -7.97
C GLN A 6 -44.75 3.33 -7.68
N LYS A 7 -44.09 2.75 -6.68
CA LYS A 7 -42.63 2.53 -6.61
C LYS A 7 -41.85 2.98 -7.84
N LEU A 8 -40.95 3.94 -7.63
CA LEU A 8 -39.62 3.84 -8.22
C LEU A 8 -38.60 4.28 -7.16
N SER A 9 -38.43 3.41 -6.17
CA SER A 9 -37.23 3.38 -5.36
C SER A 9 -36.06 3.19 -6.32
N VAL A 10 -35.38 4.28 -6.67
CA VAL A 10 -34.07 4.26 -7.32
C VAL A 10 -33.13 3.56 -6.34
N LYS A 11 -33.09 2.23 -6.41
CA LYS A 11 -32.03 1.44 -5.82
C LYS A 11 -30.82 1.71 -6.70
N ASN A 12 -30.02 2.72 -6.35
CA ASN A 12 -28.66 2.81 -6.87
C ASN A 12 -28.00 1.47 -6.50
N PRO A 13 -27.74 0.55 -7.45
CA PRO A 13 -27.03 -0.66 -7.10
C PRO A 13 -25.63 -0.19 -6.68
N LEU A 14 -25.33 -0.26 -5.38
CA LEU A 14 -24.03 0.12 -4.83
C LEU A 14 -22.88 -0.73 -5.43
N LEU A 15 -23.21 -1.79 -6.16
CA LEU A 15 -22.30 -2.60 -6.97
C LEU A 15 -22.97 -2.91 -8.31
N ASP A 16 -22.64 -2.13 -9.34
CA ASP A 16 -23.01 -2.46 -10.70
C ASP A 16 -22.09 -3.59 -11.20
N PHE A 17 -22.57 -4.84 -11.12
CA PHE A 17 -21.83 -6.04 -11.51
C PHE A 17 -21.46 -6.07 -13.01
N SER A 18 -22.01 -5.16 -13.81
CA SER A 18 -21.59 -4.96 -15.19
C SER A 18 -20.12 -4.50 -15.28
N ILE A 19 -19.65 -3.71 -14.31
CA ILE A 19 -18.27 -3.20 -14.24
C ILE A 19 -17.26 -4.32 -13.97
N LEU A 20 -17.65 -5.38 -13.25
CA LEU A 20 -16.80 -6.54 -12.99
C LEU A 20 -16.48 -7.36 -14.26
N ARG A 21 -17.27 -7.21 -15.32
CA ARG A 21 -17.10 -7.93 -16.60
C ARG A 21 -16.23 -7.16 -17.59
N GLU A 22 -15.93 -5.89 -17.32
CA GLU A 22 -15.02 -5.09 -18.12
C GLU A 22 -13.58 -5.60 -17.98
N CYS A 23 -12.93 -5.87 -19.11
CA CYS A 23 -11.53 -6.32 -19.12
C CYS A 23 -10.61 -5.35 -18.37
N SER A 24 -10.85 -4.04 -18.53
CA SER A 24 -10.10 -2.99 -17.83
C SER A 24 -10.21 -3.11 -16.30
N PHE A 25 -11.40 -3.46 -15.78
CA PHE A 25 -11.62 -3.67 -14.36
C PHE A 25 -10.94 -4.95 -13.85
N ILE A 26 -10.97 -6.02 -14.65
CA ILE A 26 -10.28 -7.28 -14.33
C ILE A 26 -8.77 -7.05 -14.24
N PHE A 27 -8.17 -6.36 -15.21
CA PHE A 27 -6.74 -6.03 -15.19
C PHE A 27 -6.38 -5.10 -14.01
N TYR A 28 -7.21 -4.10 -13.71
CA TYR A 28 -7.02 -3.24 -12.55
C TYR A 28 -7.07 -4.03 -11.23
N SER A 29 -8.04 -4.93 -11.10
CA SER A 29 -8.19 -5.81 -9.92
C SER A 29 -7.02 -6.79 -9.79
N LEU A 30 -6.60 -7.42 -10.88
CA LEU A 30 -5.42 -8.30 -10.91
C LEU A 30 -4.15 -7.55 -10.54
N PHE A 31 -3.94 -6.35 -11.09
CA PHE A 31 -2.81 -5.50 -10.74
C PHE A 31 -2.82 -5.16 -9.24
N GLY A 32 -3.97 -4.73 -8.70
CA GLY A 32 -4.11 -4.45 -7.26
C GLY A 32 -3.86 -5.69 -6.39
N LEU A 33 -4.32 -6.86 -6.82
CA LEU A 33 -4.08 -8.13 -6.14
C LEU A 33 -2.58 -8.47 -6.14
N PHE A 34 -1.92 -8.41 -7.29
CA PHE A 34 -0.49 -8.68 -7.42
C PHE A 34 0.36 -7.66 -6.67
N ALA A 35 -0.01 -6.38 -6.71
CA ALA A 35 0.67 -5.33 -5.95
C ALA A 35 0.58 -5.60 -4.44
N THR A 36 -0.61 -5.93 -3.95
CA THR A 36 -0.83 -6.24 -2.53
C THR A 36 -0.05 -7.50 -2.11
N LEU A 37 -0.12 -8.57 -2.91
CA LEU A 37 0.67 -9.80 -2.68
C LEU A 37 2.19 -9.52 -2.68
N GLY A 38 2.65 -8.70 -3.63
CA GLY A 38 4.03 -8.25 -3.72
C GLY A 38 4.46 -7.45 -2.50
N PHE A 39 3.57 -6.63 -1.92
CA PHE A 39 3.87 -5.89 -0.70
C PHE A 39 3.88 -6.77 0.57
N PHE A 40 3.12 -7.86 0.59
CA PHE A 40 3.18 -8.82 1.69
C PHE A 40 4.42 -9.74 1.63
N ALA A 41 5.00 -9.95 0.45
CA ALA A 41 6.12 -10.87 0.28
C ALA A 41 7.36 -10.51 1.14
N PRO A 42 7.85 -9.24 1.20
CA PRO A 42 8.93 -8.85 2.09
C PRO A 42 8.62 -9.14 3.54
N GLN A 43 7.40 -8.87 4.01
CA GLN A 43 6.99 -9.06 5.40
C GLN A 43 6.96 -10.54 5.80
N LEU A 44 6.53 -11.42 4.90
CA LEU A 44 6.41 -12.86 5.13
C LEU A 44 7.76 -13.59 4.97
N TYR A 45 8.57 -13.17 3.99
CA TYR A 45 9.81 -13.87 3.64
C TYR A 45 11.05 -13.28 4.30
N ILE A 46 11.00 -12.10 4.90
CA ILE A 46 12.17 -11.46 5.51
C ILE A 46 12.89 -12.38 6.51
N ILE A 47 12.15 -13.04 7.40
CA ILE A 47 12.75 -13.91 8.43
C ILE A 47 13.47 -15.10 7.77
N ARG A 48 12.83 -15.72 6.77
CA ARG A 48 13.39 -16.86 6.03
C ARG A 48 14.62 -16.45 5.21
N LEU A 49 14.55 -15.30 4.54
CA LEU A 49 15.62 -14.75 3.73
C LEU A 49 16.85 -14.39 4.58
N SER A 50 16.62 -13.76 5.74
CA SER A 50 17.67 -13.42 6.69
C SER A 50 18.32 -14.68 7.27
N MET A 51 17.53 -15.69 7.66
CA MET A 51 18.10 -16.98 8.09
C MET A 51 18.92 -17.65 6.97
N SER A 52 18.47 -17.58 5.72
CA SER A 52 19.19 -18.16 4.57
C SER A 52 20.52 -17.44 4.27
N ARG A 53 20.67 -16.18 4.68
CA ARG A 53 21.89 -15.39 4.52
C ARG A 53 22.84 -15.45 5.72
N GLY A 54 22.63 -16.41 6.62
CA GLY A 54 23.50 -16.64 7.77
C GLY A 54 23.24 -15.71 8.96
N VAL A 55 22.14 -14.94 8.94
CA VAL A 55 21.74 -14.11 10.08
C VAL A 55 21.29 -15.03 11.22
N LYS A 56 21.77 -14.75 12.44
CA LYS A 56 21.35 -15.48 13.64
C LYS A 56 19.82 -15.40 13.76
N ARG A 57 19.19 -16.53 14.10
CA ARG A 57 17.74 -16.66 14.22
C ARG A 57 17.11 -15.59 15.13
N GLU A 58 17.83 -15.19 16.16
CA GLU A 58 17.42 -14.11 17.06
C GLU A 58 17.36 -12.76 16.34
N GLN A 59 18.42 -12.40 15.59
CA GLN A 59 18.47 -11.16 14.82
C GLN A 59 17.45 -11.11 13.68
N ALA A 60 17.21 -12.23 13.00
CA ALA A 60 16.19 -12.32 11.95
C ALA A 60 14.77 -12.11 12.52
N THR A 61 14.53 -12.54 13.76
CA THR A 61 13.24 -12.35 14.43
C THR A 61 13.01 -10.87 14.79
N TYR A 62 14.07 -10.11 15.08
CA TYR A 62 13.98 -8.66 15.35
C TYR A 62 13.72 -7.80 14.10
N MET A 63 13.95 -8.30 12.88
CA MET A 63 13.72 -7.54 11.64
C MET A 63 12.24 -7.27 11.40
N LEU A 64 11.35 -8.23 11.70
CA LEU A 64 9.91 -8.08 11.52
C LEU A 64 9.31 -6.98 12.44
N PRO A 65 9.58 -6.97 13.76
CA PRO A 65 9.24 -5.85 14.63
C PRO A 65 9.86 -4.52 14.20
N THR A 66 11.12 -4.53 13.75
CA THR A 66 11.78 -3.29 13.28
C THR A 66 11.07 -2.71 12.06
N MET A 67 10.66 -3.56 11.11
CA MET A 67 9.85 -3.16 9.96
C MET A 67 8.48 -2.62 10.40
N ALA A 68 7.81 -3.27 11.35
CA ALA A 68 6.52 -2.83 11.88
C ALA A 68 6.62 -1.47 12.59
N VAL A 69 7.67 -1.24 13.39
CA VAL A 69 7.92 0.06 14.03
C VAL A 69 8.18 1.13 12.97
N ALA A 70 9.00 0.83 11.95
CA ALA A 70 9.25 1.77 10.85
C ALA A 70 7.96 2.11 10.08
N GLU A 71 7.07 1.13 9.89
CA GLU A 71 5.75 1.36 9.29
C GLU A 71 4.92 2.35 10.10
N ILE A 72 4.84 2.16 11.42
CA ILE A 72 4.13 3.09 12.31
C ILE A 72 4.75 4.50 12.22
N LEU A 73 6.08 4.62 12.19
CA LEU A 73 6.76 5.90 12.01
C LEU A 73 6.43 6.57 10.66
N GLY A 74 6.29 5.78 9.60
CA GLY A 74 5.82 6.25 8.29
C GLY A 74 4.42 6.86 8.36
N ARG A 75 3.51 6.20 9.08
CA ARG A 75 2.14 6.69 9.32
C ARG A 75 2.11 8.00 10.10
N PHE A 76 2.99 8.17 11.10
CA PHE A 76 3.11 9.45 11.81
C PHE A 76 3.69 10.55 10.91
N SER A 77 4.69 10.21 10.11
CA SER A 77 5.38 11.16 9.22
C SER A 77 4.43 11.72 8.17
N ILE A 78 3.62 10.86 7.54
CA ILE A 78 2.64 11.29 6.53
C ILE A 78 1.51 12.13 7.14
N GLY A 79 1.06 11.81 8.37
CA GLY A 79 0.08 12.65 9.08
C GLY A 79 0.62 14.07 9.36
N TRP A 80 1.90 14.16 9.72
CA TRP A 80 2.57 15.45 9.86
C TRP A 80 2.75 16.18 8.53
N VAL A 81 3.14 15.47 7.47
CA VAL A 81 3.36 16.02 6.12
C VAL A 81 2.06 16.51 5.49
N LEU A 82 0.94 15.79 5.65
CA LEU A 82 -0.37 16.20 5.13
C LEU A 82 -0.90 17.47 5.79
N THR A 83 -0.46 17.78 7.01
CA THR A 83 -0.80 19.04 7.71
C THR A 83 -0.20 20.26 6.98
N ARG A 84 0.85 20.08 6.16
CA ARG A 84 1.47 21.15 5.38
C ARG A 84 0.66 21.42 4.09
N LYS A 85 0.09 22.62 3.97
CA LYS A 85 -0.65 23.14 2.79
C LYS A 85 -0.04 22.81 1.40
N PRO A 86 1.29 22.90 1.14
CA PRO A 86 1.84 22.63 -0.19
C PRO A 86 1.74 21.17 -0.63
N PHE A 87 1.71 20.22 0.31
CA PHE A 87 1.65 18.79 -0.01
C PHE A 87 0.26 18.35 -0.48
N ARG A 88 -0.79 19.14 -0.20
CA ARG A 88 -2.16 18.83 -0.63
C ARG A 88 -2.35 18.82 -2.14
N ARG A 89 -1.63 19.68 -2.88
CA ARG A 89 -1.71 19.75 -4.36
C ARG A 89 -0.83 18.73 -5.07
N ARG A 90 0.16 18.14 -4.38
CA ARG A 90 1.15 17.21 -4.96
C ARG A 90 1.09 15.80 -4.35
N LYS A 91 0.01 15.46 -3.64
CA LYS A 91 -0.14 14.14 -2.98
C LYS A 91 0.07 12.99 -3.95
N LEU A 92 -0.50 13.07 -5.15
CA LEU A 92 -0.38 12.04 -6.18
C LEU A 92 1.08 11.84 -6.64
N LEU A 93 1.83 12.93 -6.84
CA LEU A 93 3.25 12.87 -7.21
C LEU A 93 4.11 12.31 -6.07
N VAL A 94 3.80 12.65 -4.82
CA VAL A 94 4.50 12.13 -3.64
C VAL A 94 4.21 10.64 -3.47
N LEU A 95 2.96 10.22 -3.66
CA LEU A 95 2.57 8.81 -3.65
C LEU A 95 3.31 8.03 -4.74
N LEU A 96 3.31 8.54 -5.98
CA LEU A 96 4.01 7.91 -7.11
C LEU A 96 5.51 7.79 -6.82
N ALA A 97 6.14 8.85 -6.29
CA ALA A 97 7.55 8.82 -5.90
C ALA A 97 7.81 7.79 -4.78
N CYS A 98 6.94 7.71 -3.77
CA CYS A 98 7.04 6.68 -2.73
C CYS A 98 6.95 5.27 -3.31
N VAL A 99 6.01 5.00 -4.24
CA VAL A 99 5.89 3.69 -4.90
C VAL A 99 7.14 3.35 -5.70
N VAL A 100 7.70 4.31 -6.45
CA VAL A 100 8.94 4.09 -7.22
C VAL A 100 10.10 3.76 -6.29
N ILE A 101 10.29 4.54 -5.22
CA ILE A 101 11.36 4.29 -4.22
C ILE A 101 11.18 2.91 -3.58
N MET A 102 9.96 2.54 -3.24
CA MET A 102 9.66 1.22 -2.70
C MET A 102 10.05 0.10 -3.65
N THR A 103 9.71 0.26 -4.93
CA THR A 103 10.04 -0.71 -5.98
C THR A 103 11.55 -0.87 -6.12
N MET A 104 12.30 0.24 -6.04
CA MET A 104 13.77 0.19 -6.02
C MET A 104 14.32 -0.51 -4.77
N ASP A 105 13.69 -0.33 -3.60
CA ASP A 105 14.08 -1.00 -2.36
C ASP A 105 13.85 -2.52 -2.43
N LEU A 106 12.73 -2.98 -3.01
CA LEU A 106 12.49 -4.40 -3.28
C LEU A 106 13.58 -5.01 -4.18
N VAL A 107 14.03 -4.28 -5.21
CA VAL A 107 15.15 -4.71 -6.06
C VAL A 107 16.44 -4.73 -5.23
N GLY A 108 16.68 -3.71 -4.40
CA GLY A 108 17.78 -3.68 -3.43
C GLY A 108 17.79 -4.89 -2.49
N PHE A 109 16.62 -5.36 -2.06
CA PHE A 109 16.45 -6.54 -1.21
C PHE A 109 17.02 -7.83 -1.82
N THR A 110 16.93 -7.92 -3.15
CA THR A 110 17.45 -9.05 -3.91
C THR A 110 18.95 -8.96 -4.14
N LEU A 111 19.48 -7.73 -4.31
CA LEU A 111 20.90 -7.47 -4.60
C LEU A 111 21.79 -7.45 -3.34
N VAL A 112 21.26 -6.95 -2.21
CA VAL A 112 22.03 -6.78 -0.97
C VAL A 112 22.01 -8.05 -0.14
N ALA A 113 23.20 -8.62 0.12
CA ALA A 113 23.38 -9.81 0.94
C ALA A 113 23.80 -9.51 2.39
N GLU A 114 24.22 -8.27 2.67
CA GLU A 114 24.74 -7.85 3.98
C GLU A 114 23.63 -7.69 5.04
N PHE A 115 23.90 -8.13 6.28
CA PHE A 115 22.94 -8.03 7.39
C PHE A 115 22.45 -6.60 7.65
N TRP A 116 23.39 -5.65 7.71
CA TRP A 116 23.09 -4.25 7.93
C TRP A 116 22.32 -3.62 6.76
N GLY A 117 22.65 -4.02 5.54
CA GLY A 117 21.94 -3.55 4.35
C GLY A 117 20.49 -4.04 4.34
N LEU A 118 20.24 -5.30 4.72
CA LEU A 118 18.89 -5.84 4.86
C LEU A 118 18.09 -5.13 5.94
N ALA A 119 18.70 -4.83 7.09
CA ALA A 119 18.04 -4.10 8.16
C ALA A 119 17.63 -2.67 7.73
N VAL A 120 18.51 -1.97 7.02
CA VAL A 120 18.22 -0.63 6.47
C VAL A 120 17.10 -0.71 5.44
N CYS A 121 17.18 -1.64 4.47
CA CYS A 121 16.11 -1.84 3.49
C CYS A 121 14.78 -2.17 4.17
N CYS A 122 14.75 -3.03 5.20
CA CYS A 122 13.51 -3.30 5.93
C CYS A 122 12.91 -2.06 6.60
N GLY A 123 13.75 -1.20 7.19
CA GLY A 123 13.30 0.05 7.78
C GLY A 123 12.75 1.02 6.74
N VAL A 124 13.47 1.19 5.63
CA VAL A 124 13.07 2.03 4.50
C VAL A 124 11.76 1.53 3.90
N TYR A 125 11.69 0.23 3.61
CA TYR A 125 10.49 -0.43 3.11
C TYR A 125 9.29 -0.23 4.04
N GLY A 126 9.45 -0.52 5.34
CA GLY A 126 8.38 -0.35 6.33
C GLY A 126 7.87 1.09 6.37
N PHE A 127 8.79 2.07 6.43
CA PHE A 127 8.45 3.49 6.44
C PHE A 127 7.63 3.92 5.21
N PHE A 128 8.07 3.55 4.01
CA PHE A 128 7.33 3.86 2.79
C PHE A 128 5.99 3.12 2.74
N MET A 129 5.90 1.90 3.27
CA MET A 129 4.66 1.12 3.30
C MET A 129 3.60 1.83 4.14
N GLY A 130 3.97 2.27 5.34
CA GLY A 130 3.08 3.01 6.22
C GLY A 130 2.60 4.33 5.60
N THR A 131 3.49 5.00 4.85
CA THR A 131 3.17 6.23 4.12
C THR A 131 2.15 5.98 3.00
N LEU A 132 2.35 4.92 2.19
CA LEU A 132 1.45 4.53 1.11
C LEU A 132 0.07 4.11 1.65
N ALA A 133 0.04 3.26 2.69
CA ALA A 133 -1.20 2.75 3.28
C ALA A 133 -2.11 3.89 3.78
N CYS A 134 -1.52 4.93 4.40
CA CYS A 134 -2.27 6.09 4.86
C CYS A 134 -2.71 7.04 3.73
N THR A 135 -1.97 7.10 2.62
CA THR A 135 -2.25 8.04 1.52
C THR A 135 -3.24 7.48 0.50
N HIS A 136 -3.30 6.15 0.36
CA HIS A 136 -4.21 5.46 -0.54
C HIS A 136 -5.70 5.74 -0.22
N ILE A 137 -6.06 5.84 1.07
CA ILE A 137 -7.44 6.14 1.52
C ILE A 137 -7.91 7.54 1.05
N PRO A 138 -7.16 8.64 1.30
CA PRO A 138 -7.52 9.95 0.77
C PRO A 138 -7.55 10.01 -0.75
N MET A 139 -6.70 9.25 -1.45
CA MET A 139 -6.70 9.23 -2.91
C MET A 139 -8.02 8.68 -3.45
N LEU A 140 -8.47 7.52 -2.94
CA LEU A 140 -9.76 6.94 -3.34
C LEU A 140 -10.94 7.88 -3.07
N ALA A 141 -10.89 8.64 -1.97
CA ALA A 141 -11.91 9.64 -1.64
C ALA A 141 -11.87 10.89 -2.53
N GLU A 142 -10.72 11.22 -3.14
CA GLU A 142 -10.60 12.34 -4.08
C GLU A 142 -11.14 11.97 -5.48
N ASP A 143 -11.14 10.70 -5.87
CA ASP A 143 -11.75 10.26 -7.14
C ASP A 143 -13.29 10.32 -7.12
N ASP A 144 -13.93 10.16 -5.95
CA ASP A 144 -15.39 10.29 -5.78
C ASP A 144 -15.93 11.73 -5.96
N VAL A 145 -15.06 12.76 -5.90
CA VAL A 145 -15.49 14.18 -6.01
C VAL A 145 -15.24 14.80 -7.39
N VAL A 146 -14.62 14.06 -8.32
CA VAL A 146 -14.33 14.53 -9.69
C VAL A 146 -15.08 13.72 -10.76
N GLY A 147 -15.93 12.77 -10.34
CA GLY A 147 -16.89 12.05 -11.20
C GLY A 147 -18.19 12.80 -11.41
#